data_AF-A0A7S2WQY2-F1
#
_entry.id   AF-A0A7S2WQY2-F1
#
_cell.length_a   1.000
_cell.length_b   1.000
_cell.length_c   1.000
_cell.angle_alpha   90.00
_cell.angle_beta   90.00
_cell.angle_gamma   90.00
#
_symmetry.space_group_name_H-M   'P 1'
#
loop_
_entity.id
_entity.type
_entity.pdbx_description
1 polymer ?
#
loop_
_entity_poly.entity_id
_entity_poly.type
_entity_poly.pdbx_seq_one_letter_code
_entity_poly.pdbx_strand_id
1 'polypeptide(L)'
;AFLKEGKVFQGGNWIHLHAMLDLSAGERLLYVGDHMYSDILRSKRTLGWRTCLVIPELEVEMNTYRTVQPEEWGKLQDLRQRQNDQDDMVDCLSLDLYQSEIEATKYEELAEQLADELQEQQSVKEQVNEAC
;
A
#
# COMPACT_ATOMS: atom_id res chain seq x y z
N ALA A 1 14.17 -35.32 -27.80
CA ALA A 1 13.53 -34.18 -27.09
C ALA A 1 12.47 -34.72 -26.15
N PHE A 2 12.49 -34.32 -24.87
CA PHE A 2 11.49 -34.77 -23.87
C PHE A 2 10.08 -34.25 -24.23
N LEU A 3 10.03 -33.01 -24.72
CA LEU A 3 8.86 -32.38 -25.30
C LEU A 3 8.65 -32.87 -26.74
N LYS A 4 7.44 -33.37 -27.00
CA LYS A 4 6.94 -33.74 -28.34
C LYS A 4 5.49 -33.27 -28.41
N GLU A 5 5.05 -32.89 -29.59
CA GLU A 5 3.66 -32.48 -29.84
C GLU A 5 2.65 -33.53 -29.34
N GLY A 6 1.56 -33.05 -28.75
CA GLY A 6 0.47 -33.89 -28.22
C GLY A 6 0.75 -34.58 -26.88
N LYS A 7 1.90 -34.33 -26.22
CA LYS A 7 2.16 -34.86 -24.88
C LYS A 7 1.45 -34.07 -23.79
N VAL A 8 0.77 -34.79 -22.91
CA VAL A 8 0.17 -34.26 -21.68
C VAL A 8 1.00 -34.73 -20.49
N PHE A 9 1.27 -33.83 -19.55
CA PHE A 9 2.00 -34.11 -18.32
C PHE A 9 1.05 -33.94 -17.12
N GLN A 10 1.25 -34.75 -16.08
CA GLN A 10 0.49 -34.68 -14.84
C GLN A 10 1.46 -34.63 -13.65
N GLY A 11 1.21 -33.73 -12.71
CA GLY A 11 2.05 -33.53 -11.53
C GLY A 11 3.41 -32.90 -11.87
N GLY A 12 4.47 -33.33 -11.18
CA GLY A 12 5.81 -32.79 -11.33
C GLY A 12 6.07 -31.53 -10.50
N ASN A 13 7.20 -30.89 -10.75
CA ASN A 13 7.63 -29.66 -10.08
C ASN A 13 8.31 -28.71 -11.09
N TRP A 14 8.65 -27.52 -10.62
CA TRP A 14 9.31 -26.49 -11.43
C TRP A 14 10.70 -26.90 -11.93
N ILE A 15 11.43 -27.77 -11.20
CA ILE A 15 12.76 -28.26 -11.59
C ILE A 15 12.62 -29.11 -12.87
N HIS A 16 11.61 -29.98 -12.90
CA HIS A 16 11.32 -30.77 -14.10
C HIS A 16 10.96 -29.86 -15.27
N LEU A 17 10.17 -28.82 -15.04
CA LEU A 17 9.81 -27.85 -16.09
C LEU A 17 11.05 -27.13 -16.65
N HIS A 18 11.96 -26.69 -15.78
CA HIS A 18 13.23 -26.04 -16.19
C HIS A 18 14.10 -26.97 -17.02
N ALA A 19 14.23 -28.23 -16.61
CA ALA A 19 14.99 -29.23 -17.36
C ALA A 19 14.34 -29.57 -18.72
N MET A 20 13.01 -29.59 -18.80
CA MET A 20 12.29 -29.85 -20.05
C MET A 20 12.42 -28.71 -21.06
N LEU A 21 12.46 -27.47 -20.57
CA LEU A 21 12.56 -26.25 -21.37
C LEU A 21 14.00 -25.77 -21.58
N ASP A 22 14.99 -26.50 -21.05
CA ASP A 22 16.42 -26.13 -21.06
C ASP A 22 16.66 -24.69 -20.55
N LEU A 23 15.99 -24.36 -19.44
CA LEU A 23 16.07 -23.04 -18.81
C LEU A 23 17.06 -23.08 -17.64
N SER A 24 18.09 -22.23 -17.73
CA SER A 24 19.07 -22.02 -16.66
C SER A 24 18.68 -20.90 -15.68
N ALA A 25 17.77 -20.01 -16.08
CA ALA A 25 17.35 -18.84 -15.30
C ALA A 25 15.83 -18.69 -15.32
N GLY A 26 15.24 -18.45 -14.14
CA GLY A 26 13.81 -18.26 -13.96
C GLY A 26 13.22 -17.03 -14.66
N GLU A 27 14.04 -15.99 -14.88
CA GLU A 27 13.60 -14.74 -15.51
C GLU A 27 13.12 -14.91 -16.97
N ARG A 28 13.54 -16.00 -17.64
CA ARG A 28 13.10 -16.32 -18.99
C ARG A 28 11.67 -16.89 -19.05
N LEU A 29 11.09 -17.25 -17.91
CA LEU A 29 9.75 -17.81 -17.80
C LEU A 29 8.76 -16.75 -17.30
N LEU A 30 7.62 -16.63 -17.98
CA LEU A 30 6.47 -15.84 -17.52
C LEU A 30 5.35 -16.80 -17.11
N TYR A 31 5.01 -16.80 -15.83
CA TYR A 31 3.88 -17.54 -15.31
C TYR A 31 2.64 -16.65 -15.24
N VAL A 32 1.53 -17.14 -15.80
CA VAL A 32 0.25 -16.41 -15.85
C VAL A 32 -0.78 -17.20 -15.05
N GLY A 33 -1.43 -16.54 -14.10
CA GLY A 33 -2.46 -17.14 -13.25
C GLY A 33 -3.35 -16.07 -12.63
N ASP A 34 -4.38 -16.49 -11.91
CA ASP A 34 -5.40 -15.65 -11.26
C ASP A 34 -5.34 -15.73 -9.73
N HIS A 35 -4.55 -16.65 -9.16
CA HIS A 35 -4.42 -16.81 -7.72
C HIS A 35 -3.14 -16.21 -7.14
N MET A 36 -3.26 -15.05 -6.46
CA MET A 36 -2.11 -14.34 -5.90
C MET A 36 -1.15 -15.21 -5.05
N TYR A 37 -1.68 -16.10 -4.22
CA TYR A 37 -0.85 -16.83 -3.25
C TYR A 37 -0.20 -18.10 -3.81
N SER A 38 -0.98 -18.92 -4.52
CA SER A 38 -0.46 -20.16 -5.10
C SER A 38 0.46 -19.88 -6.29
N ASP A 39 0.15 -18.84 -7.07
CA ASP A 39 0.72 -18.69 -8.41
C ASP A 39 1.86 -17.67 -8.44
N ILE A 40 1.69 -16.53 -7.76
CA ILE A 40 2.59 -15.38 -7.88
C ILE A 40 3.68 -15.42 -6.81
N LEU A 41 3.31 -15.56 -5.53
CA LEU A 41 4.25 -15.42 -4.42
C LEU A 41 5.32 -16.52 -4.39
N ARG A 42 4.95 -17.77 -4.67
CA ARG A 42 5.92 -18.89 -4.75
C ARG A 42 6.85 -18.76 -5.95
N SER A 43 6.30 -18.44 -7.11
CA SER A 43 7.05 -18.32 -8.38
C SER A 43 8.04 -17.16 -8.35
N LYS A 44 7.67 -16.03 -7.73
CA LYS A 44 8.53 -14.85 -7.62
C LYS A 44 9.62 -15.02 -6.55
N ARG A 45 9.26 -15.44 -5.33
CA ARG A 45 10.20 -15.46 -4.19
C ARG A 45 11.21 -16.61 -4.26
N THR A 46 10.79 -17.76 -4.75
CA THR A 46 11.63 -18.98 -4.73
C THR A 46 12.30 -19.24 -6.06
N LEU A 47 11.67 -18.84 -7.18
CA LEU A 47 12.10 -19.26 -8.52
C LEU A 47 12.59 -18.11 -9.41
N GLY A 48 12.37 -16.86 -9.00
CA GLY A 48 12.73 -15.68 -9.80
C GLY A 48 11.97 -15.60 -11.12
N TRP A 49 10.77 -16.19 -11.21
CA TRP A 49 9.97 -16.15 -12.42
C TRP A 49 9.34 -14.77 -12.60
N ARG A 50 9.21 -14.35 -13.86
CA ARG A 50 8.28 -13.25 -14.17
C ARG A 50 6.87 -13.77 -13.99
N THR A 51 6.00 -12.91 -13.48
CA THR A 51 4.62 -13.28 -13.14
C THR A 51 3.66 -12.27 -13.75
N CYS A 52 2.53 -12.75 -14.27
CA CYS A 52 1.40 -11.96 -14.72
C CYS A 52 0.18 -12.47 -13.96
N LEU A 53 -0.52 -11.54 -13.30
CA LEU A 53 -1.73 -11.85 -12.56
C LEU A 53 -2.92 -11.39 -13.38
N VAL A 54 -3.85 -12.29 -13.63
CA VAL A 54 -5.15 -11.99 -14.25
C VAL A 54 -6.13 -11.69 -13.12
N ILE A 55 -6.71 -10.49 -13.13
CA ILE A 55 -7.70 -10.06 -12.13
C ILE A 55 -8.98 -9.68 -12.88
N PRO A 56 -9.97 -10.59 -12.99
CA PRO A 56 -11.23 -10.31 -13.66
C PRO A 56 -12.02 -9.16 -13.01
N GLU A 57 -11.94 -9.02 -11.70
CA GLU A 57 -12.68 -8.03 -10.91
C GLU A 57 -12.19 -6.59 -11.15
N LEU A 58 -10.95 -6.43 -11.61
CA LEU A 58 -10.30 -5.13 -11.79
C LEU A 58 -11.02 -4.24 -12.79
N GLU A 59 -11.67 -4.81 -13.81
CA GLU A 59 -12.43 -4.03 -14.80
C GLU A 59 -13.61 -3.30 -14.14
N VAL A 60 -14.35 -4.00 -13.28
CA VAL A 60 -15.50 -3.45 -12.56
C VAL A 60 -15.04 -2.39 -11.55
N GLU A 61 -13.97 -2.68 -10.82
CA GLU A 61 -13.37 -1.75 -9.87
C GLU A 61 -12.91 -0.46 -10.56
N MET A 62 -12.21 -0.59 -11.70
CA MET A 62 -11.70 0.57 -12.44
C MET A 62 -12.82 1.42 -13.04
N ASN A 63 -13.93 0.79 -13.47
CA ASN A 63 -15.10 1.53 -13.91
C ASN A 63 -15.74 2.32 -12.75
N THR A 64 -15.90 1.68 -11.59
CA THR A 64 -16.44 2.30 -10.37
C THR A 64 -15.58 3.47 -9.90
N TYR A 65 -14.25 3.28 -9.89
CA TYR A 65 -13.27 4.31 -9.55
C TYR A 65 -13.46 5.56 -10.43
N ARG A 66 -13.61 5.39 -11.74
CA ARG A 66 -13.78 6.50 -12.69
C ARG A 66 -15.10 7.24 -12.52
N THR A 67 -16.18 6.55 -12.15
CA THR A 67 -17.53 7.14 -12.11
C THR A 67 -17.88 7.78 -10.77
N VAL A 68 -17.37 7.26 -9.66
CA VAL A 68 -17.82 7.66 -8.31
C VAL A 68 -16.77 8.51 -7.59
N GLN A 69 -15.48 8.29 -7.82
CA GLN A 69 -14.45 8.70 -6.86
C GLN A 69 -13.75 10.06 -7.04
N PRO A 70 -13.76 10.80 -8.17
CA PRO A 70 -12.91 12.00 -8.28
C PRO A 70 -13.18 13.08 -7.22
N GLU A 71 -14.45 13.35 -6.90
CA GLU A 71 -14.81 14.40 -5.95
C GLU A 71 -14.68 13.97 -4.49
N GLU A 72 -15.09 12.74 -4.16
CA GLU A 72 -15.00 12.20 -2.80
C GLU A 72 -13.55 11.90 -2.40
N TRP A 73 -12.75 11.35 -3.34
CA TRP A 73 -11.33 11.07 -3.11
C TRP A 73 -10.53 12.35 -2.92
N GLY A 74 -10.84 13.41 -3.68
CA GLY A 74 -10.22 14.73 -3.50
C GLY A 74 -10.45 15.29 -2.09
N LYS A 75 -11.71 15.31 -1.63
CA LYS A 75 -12.04 15.76 -0.27
C LYS A 75 -11.34 14.94 0.80
N LEU A 76 -11.30 13.62 0.62
CA LEU A 76 -10.70 12.72 1.60
C LEU A 76 -9.17 12.85 1.61
N GLN A 77 -8.56 13.10 0.46
CA GLN A 77 -7.13 13.42 0.35
C GLN A 77 -6.80 14.76 1.03
N ASP A 78 -7.63 15.79 0.85
CA ASP A 78 -7.48 17.08 1.52
C ASP A 78 -7.62 16.93 3.05
N LEU A 79 -8.60 16.15 3.52
CA LEU A 79 -8.78 15.87 4.95
C LEU A 79 -7.59 15.09 5.54
N ARG A 80 -7.06 14.11 4.81
CA ARG A 80 -5.82 13.40 5.23
C ARG A 80 -4.62 14.33 5.27
N GLN A 81 -4.48 15.22 4.29
CA GLN A 81 -3.37 16.19 4.30
C GLN A 81 -3.47 17.11 5.52
N ARG A 82 -4.66 17.65 5.79
CA ARG A 82 -4.90 18.48 6.98
C ARG A 82 -4.61 17.74 8.28
N GLN A 83 -5.01 16.46 8.37
CA GLN A 83 -4.69 15.62 9.54
C GLN A 83 -3.18 15.50 9.75
N ASN A 84 -2.41 15.23 8.68
CA ASN A 84 -0.96 15.15 8.76
C ASN A 84 -0.34 16.49 9.19
N ASP A 85 -0.78 17.60 8.60
CA ASP A 85 -0.27 18.94 8.94
C ASP A 85 -0.53 19.28 10.42
N GLN A 86 -1.67 18.87 10.97
CA GLN A 86 -1.99 19.04 12.39
C GLN A 86 -1.19 18.12 13.29
N ASP A 87 -1.01 16.84 12.92
CA ASP A 87 -0.17 15.91 13.67
C ASP A 87 1.28 16.46 13.74
N ASP A 88 1.81 16.98 12.63
CA ASP A 88 3.13 17.63 12.57
C ASP A 88 3.21 18.88 13.48
N MET A 89 2.17 19.73 13.47
CA MET A 89 2.13 20.93 14.33
C MET A 89 2.13 20.56 15.82
N VAL A 90 1.29 19.59 16.20
CA VAL A 90 1.22 19.08 17.58
C VAL A 90 2.56 18.48 18.01
N ASP A 91 3.23 17.72 17.15
CA ASP A 91 4.54 17.14 17.43
C ASP A 91 5.60 18.23 17.61
N CYS A 92 5.62 19.25 16.74
CA CYS A 92 6.53 20.39 16.87
C CYS A 92 6.33 21.15 18.18
N LEU A 93 5.09 21.54 18.51
CA LEU A 93 4.76 22.24 19.76
C LEU A 93 5.09 21.40 21.00
N SER A 94 4.82 20.10 20.94
CA SER A 94 5.17 19.17 22.01
C SER A 94 6.68 19.12 22.24
N LEU A 95 7.47 18.99 21.16
CA LEU A 95 8.93 19.00 21.23
C LEU A 95 9.47 20.32 21.79
N ASP A 96 8.90 21.44 21.34
CA ASP A 96 9.28 22.76 21.82
C ASP A 96 9.02 22.90 23.32
N LEU A 97 7.91 22.38 23.86
CA LEU A 97 7.66 22.35 25.32
C LEU A 97 8.60 21.43 26.09
N TYR A 98 8.99 20.30 25.50
CA TYR A 98 9.89 19.33 26.15
C TYR A 98 11.35 19.79 26.21
N GLN A 99 11.83 20.52 25.20
CA GLN A 99 13.25 20.85 25.05
C GLN A 99 13.71 22.06 25.86
N SER A 100 12.78 22.78 26.45
CA SER A 100 12.99 24.21 26.61
C SER A 100 13.13 24.68 28.06
N GLU A 101 14.24 25.37 28.35
CA GLU A 101 14.43 26.20 29.55
C GLU A 101 13.65 27.55 29.38
N ILE A 102 12.32 27.50 29.24
CA ILE A 102 11.51 28.69 28.90
C ILE A 102 11.17 29.50 30.16
N GLU A 103 11.14 30.83 30.00
CA GLU A 103 10.41 31.73 30.89
C GLU A 103 8.94 31.27 31.05
N ALA A 104 8.43 31.27 32.29
CA ALA A 104 7.11 30.72 32.63
C ALA A 104 5.96 31.27 31.73
N THR A 105 6.06 32.53 31.30
CA THR A 105 5.08 33.17 30.41
C THR A 105 5.02 32.54 29.01
N LYS A 106 6.18 32.22 28.42
CA LYS A 106 6.22 31.62 27.08
C LYS A 106 5.90 30.12 27.11
N TYR A 107 6.09 29.46 28.25
CA TYR A 107 5.58 28.10 28.47
C TYR A 107 4.05 28.07 28.52
N GLU A 108 3.42 29.00 29.24
CA GLU A 108 1.95 29.12 29.29
C GLU A 108 1.36 29.40 27.90
N GLU A 109 1.96 30.30 27.11
CA GLU A 109 1.52 30.58 25.73
C GLU A 109 1.61 29.35 24.81
N LEU A 110 2.73 28.62 24.85
CA LEU A 110 2.94 27.40 24.04
C LEU A 110 2.01 26.25 24.48
N ALA A 111 1.74 26.12 25.78
CA ALA A 111 0.82 25.12 26.32
C ALA A 111 -0.64 25.41 25.93
N GLU A 112 -1.04 26.68 25.89
CA GLU A 112 -2.36 27.10 25.39
C GLU A 112 -2.50 26.80 23.90
N GLN A 113 -1.50 27.16 23.08
CA GLN A 113 -1.48 26.84 21.65
C GLN A 113 -1.55 25.34 21.37
N LEU A 114 -0.81 24.53 22.12
CA LEU A 114 -0.87 23.08 21.98
C LEU A 114 -2.25 22.51 22.34
N ALA A 115 -2.92 23.07 23.35
CA ALA A 115 -4.28 22.65 23.72
C ALA A 115 -5.30 22.95 22.62
N ASP A 116 -5.20 24.11 21.98
CA ASP A 116 -6.05 24.50 20.85
C ASP A 116 -5.83 23.59 19.64
N GLU A 117 -4.58 23.34 19.26
CA GLU A 117 -4.22 22.45 18.14
C GLU A 117 -4.67 21.01 18.40
N LEU A 118 -4.56 20.52 19.64
CA LEU A 118 -5.05 19.19 20.02
C LEU A 118 -6.58 19.07 19.89
N GLN A 119 -7.33 20.14 20.20
CA GLN A 119 -8.78 20.16 20.00
C GLN A 119 -9.13 20.16 18.51
N GLU A 120 -8.40 20.92 17.69
CA GLU A 120 -8.61 20.95 16.24
C GLU A 120 -8.27 19.59 15.61
N GLN A 121 -7.20 18.95 16.06
CA GLN A 121 -6.78 17.61 15.64
C GLN A 121 -7.86 16.56 15.93
N GLN A 122 -8.54 16.64 17.08
CA GLN A 122 -9.66 15.75 17.40
C GLN A 122 -10.82 15.94 16.42
N SER A 123 -11.18 17.19 16.10
CA SER A 123 -12.24 17.47 15.14
C SER A 123 -11.92 16.96 13.73
N VAL A 124 -10.68 17.12 13.26
CA VAL A 124 -10.27 16.61 11.95
C VAL A 124 -10.22 15.09 11.94
N LYS A 125 -9.77 14.44 13.02
CA LYS A 125 -9.82 12.98 13.18
C LYS A 125 -11.26 12.44 13.11
N GLU A 126 -12.22 13.15 13.70
CA GLU A 126 -13.64 12.81 13.59
C GLU A 126 -14.15 12.95 12.14
N GLN A 127 -13.83 14.06 11.47
CA GLN A 127 -14.21 14.28 10.07
C GLN A 127 -13.63 13.21 9.12
N VAL A 128 -12.37 12.79 9.34
CA VAL A 128 -11.74 11.71 8.58
C VAL A 128 -12.42 10.36 8.84
N ASN A 129 -12.79 10.07 10.09
CA ASN A 129 -13.50 8.84 10.44
C ASN A 129 -14.92 8.77 9.88
N GLU A 130 -15.61 9.91 9.76
CA GLU A 130 -16.93 9.96 9.13
C GLU A 130 -16.86 9.84 7.60
N ALA A 131 -15.74 10.26 7.00
CA ALA A 131 -15.53 10.22 5.56
C ALA A 131 -14.99 8.87 5.04
N CYS A 132 -14.37 8.05 5.90
CA CYS A 132 -13.82 6.72 5.57
C CYS A 132 -14.81 5.58 5.83
#